data_AF-A0A935C565-F1
#
_entry.id   AF-A0A935C565-F1
#
_cell.length_a   1.000
_cell.length_b   1.000
_cell.length_c   1.000
_cell.angle_alpha   90.00
_cell.angle_beta   90.00
_cell.angle_gamma   90.00
#
_symmetry.space_group_name_H-M   'P 1'
#
loop_
_entity.id
_entity.type
_entity.pdbx_description
1 polymer ?
#
loop_
_entity_poly.entity_id
_entity_poly.type
_entity_poly.pdbx_seq_one_letter_code
_entity_poly.pdbx_strand_id
1 'polypeptide(L)'
;MKDGRQIRKFVGESNFINIPPQYLFEFKDAQLIHNHPSNNTFSIEDIRMAIFHNVKEMYVITKDFSYSIKRPGIWPIDIEDRTTNIVLSKSKSIANEVVDKMISQFEIGVNDKEAIIFHYIWIFFFDYYKIDYERKEHSKNI
;
A
#
# COMPACT_ATOMS: atom_id res chain seq x y z
N MET A 1 -10.91 2.10 -11.71
CA MET A 1 -12.25 1.56 -12.05
C MET A 1 -13.32 2.42 -11.40
N LYS A 2 -14.51 2.47 -12.00
CA LYS A 2 -15.73 3.06 -11.40
C LYS A 2 -16.89 2.15 -11.75
N ASP A 3 -17.71 1.80 -10.76
CA ASP A 3 -18.84 0.89 -10.91
C ASP A 3 -18.45 -0.46 -11.59
N GLY A 4 -17.27 -0.98 -11.25
CA GLY A 4 -16.73 -2.22 -11.80
C GLY A 4 -16.18 -2.14 -13.23
N ARG A 5 -16.18 -0.95 -13.86
CA ARG A 5 -15.62 -0.76 -15.21
C ARG A 5 -14.23 -0.11 -15.16
N GLN A 6 -13.29 -0.63 -15.95
CA GLN A 6 -12.00 0.00 -16.16
C GLN A 6 -12.19 1.26 -17.00
N ILE A 7 -11.89 2.42 -16.42
CA ILE A 7 -11.97 3.72 -17.11
C ILE A 7 -10.68 3.98 -17.89
N ARG A 8 -9.51 3.69 -17.28
CA ARG A 8 -8.19 3.90 -17.88
C ARG A 8 -7.20 2.82 -17.46
N LYS A 9 -6.17 2.67 -18.29
CA LYS A 9 -4.98 1.88 -18.01
C LYS A 9 -3.76 2.74 -18.34
N PHE A 10 -2.82 2.80 -17.41
CA PHE A 10 -1.50 3.38 -17.62
C PHE A 10 -0.47 2.27 -17.43
N VAL A 11 0.56 2.28 -18.26
CA VAL A 11 1.70 1.35 -18.16
C VAL A 11 2.95 2.23 -18.16
N GLY A 12 3.75 2.11 -17.11
CA GLY A 12 5.00 2.85 -16.95
C GLY A 12 6.23 1.99 -17.19
N GLU A 13 7.39 2.57 -16.89
CA GLU A 13 8.68 1.87 -16.87
C GLU A 13 8.83 1.08 -15.55
N SER A 14 9.98 0.41 -15.37
CA SER A 14 10.20 -0.55 -14.28
C SER A 14 9.87 -0.04 -12.88
N ASN A 15 10.02 1.27 -12.61
CA ASN A 15 9.95 1.82 -11.26
C ASN A 15 8.95 2.99 -11.07
N PHE A 16 8.29 3.49 -12.13
CA PHE A 16 7.31 4.58 -11.99
C PHE A 16 6.30 4.61 -13.14
N ILE A 17 5.10 5.11 -12.84
CA ILE A 17 4.09 5.45 -13.84
C ILE A 17 3.91 6.96 -13.81
N ASN A 18 4.12 7.64 -14.94
CA ASN A 18 3.76 9.04 -15.07
C ASN A 18 2.31 9.17 -15.52
N ILE A 19 1.47 9.77 -14.68
CA ILE A 19 0.05 9.97 -14.96
C ILE A 19 -0.15 11.44 -15.32
N PRO A 20 -0.59 11.74 -16.56
CA PRO A 20 -0.74 13.12 -16.98
C PRO A 20 -1.68 13.90 -16.04
N PRO A 21 -1.33 15.15 -15.64
CA PRO A 21 -2.09 15.92 -14.65
C PRO A 21 -3.59 16.05 -14.98
N GLN A 22 -3.94 16.10 -16.26
CA GLN A 22 -5.32 16.19 -16.72
C GLN A 22 -6.17 14.95 -16.39
N TYR A 23 -5.60 13.83 -15.93
CA TYR A 23 -6.36 12.64 -15.52
C TYR A 23 -6.42 12.46 -14.00
N LEU A 24 -5.68 13.27 -13.22
CA LEU A 24 -5.63 13.14 -11.77
C LEU A 24 -6.98 13.45 -11.09
N PHE A 25 -7.85 14.22 -11.74
CA PHE A 25 -9.20 14.48 -11.23
C PHE A 25 -10.06 13.22 -11.14
N GLU A 26 -9.75 12.18 -11.92
CA GLU A 26 -10.51 10.93 -11.95
C GLU A 26 -10.21 10.01 -10.77
N PHE A 27 -9.18 10.33 -9.98
CA PHE A 27 -8.78 9.51 -8.85
C PHE A 27 -9.73 9.65 -7.67
N LYS A 28 -10.38 10.81 -7.56
CA LYS A 28 -11.37 11.05 -6.54
C LYS A 28 -12.48 10.00 -6.65
N ASP A 29 -12.70 9.28 -5.55
CA ASP A 29 -13.69 8.22 -5.40
C ASP A 29 -13.48 7.00 -6.32
N ALA A 30 -12.34 6.90 -7.01
CA ALA A 30 -12.03 5.76 -7.86
C ALA A 30 -11.46 4.57 -7.08
N GLN A 31 -11.53 3.40 -7.70
CA GLN A 31 -10.72 2.24 -7.33
C GLN A 31 -9.46 2.21 -8.18
N LEU A 32 -8.29 2.24 -7.56
CA LEU A 32 -7.00 2.13 -8.26
C LEU A 32 -6.42 0.73 -8.08
N ILE A 33 -5.89 0.17 -9.15
CA ILE A 33 -5.22 -1.13 -9.12
C ILE A 33 -3.89 -0.94 -9.84
N HIS A 34 -2.80 -1.32 -9.18
CA HIS A 34 -1.47 -1.36 -9.77
C HIS A 34 -0.69 -2.59 -9.28
N ASN A 35 0.51 -2.78 -9.82
CA ASN A 35 1.41 -3.85 -9.46
C ASN A 35 2.81 -3.30 -9.25
N HIS A 36 3.58 -3.95 -8.36
CA HIS A 36 4.99 -3.64 -8.15
C HIS A 36 5.84 -4.79 -8.70
N PRO A 37 6.74 -4.54 -9.67
CA PRO A 37 7.68 -5.55 -10.15
C PRO A 37 8.57 -6.13 -9.05
N SER A 38 8.81 -5.37 -7.98
CA SER A 38 9.56 -5.80 -6.79
C SER A 38 8.83 -6.78 -5.88
N ASN A 39 7.57 -7.15 -6.18
CA ASN A 39 6.72 -8.00 -5.34
C ASN A 39 6.37 -7.40 -3.96
N ASN A 40 6.63 -6.11 -3.74
CA ASN A 40 6.31 -5.40 -2.50
C ASN A 40 4.86 -4.92 -2.45
N THR A 41 4.34 -4.70 -1.23
CA THR A 41 3.09 -3.97 -0.95
C THR A 41 3.24 -2.47 -1.30
N PHE A 42 2.28 -1.62 -0.88
CA PHE A 42 2.30 -0.17 -1.05
C PHE A 42 3.65 0.50 -0.72
N SER A 43 4.01 1.49 -1.51
CA SER A 43 5.03 2.50 -1.22
C SER A 43 4.41 3.67 -0.44
N ILE A 44 5.25 4.57 0.10
CA ILE A 44 4.73 5.79 0.73
C ILE A 44 4.11 6.73 -0.31
N GLU A 45 4.59 6.71 -1.54
CA GLU A 45 4.06 7.45 -2.68
C GLU A 45 2.64 6.98 -3.05
N ASP A 46 2.37 5.67 -2.98
CA ASP A 46 1.02 5.13 -3.19
C ASP A 46 0.05 5.69 -2.14
N ILE A 47 0.46 5.68 -0.87
CA ILE A 47 -0.37 6.17 0.24
C ILE A 47 -0.60 7.69 0.12
N ARG A 48 0.45 8.44 -0.23
CA ARG A 48 0.36 9.88 -0.52
C ARG A 48 -0.64 10.16 -1.62
N MET A 49 -0.55 9.43 -2.73
CA MET A 49 -1.44 9.60 -3.88
C MET A 49 -2.89 9.24 -3.53
N ALA A 50 -3.10 8.15 -2.78
CA ALA A 50 -4.41 7.74 -2.29
C ALA A 50 -5.09 8.84 -1.46
N ILE A 51 -4.35 9.42 -0.51
CA ILE A 51 -4.82 10.45 0.41
C ILE A 51 -5.06 11.76 -0.34
N PHE A 52 -4.06 12.25 -1.06
CA PHE A 52 -4.08 13.56 -1.72
C PHE A 52 -5.19 13.66 -2.78
N HIS A 53 -5.39 12.60 -3.56
CA HIS A 53 -6.45 12.56 -4.56
C HIS A 53 -7.77 11.99 -4.04
N ASN A 54 -7.84 11.69 -2.75
CA ASN A 54 -9.03 11.15 -2.11
C ASN A 54 -9.59 9.92 -2.86
N VAL A 55 -8.71 8.95 -3.11
CA VAL A 55 -9.04 7.66 -3.74
C VAL A 55 -9.94 6.87 -2.80
N LYS A 56 -10.92 6.14 -3.34
CA LYS A 56 -11.85 5.34 -2.53
C LYS A 56 -11.19 4.07 -2.01
N GLU A 57 -10.57 3.32 -2.92
CA GLU A 57 -9.91 2.05 -2.64
C GLU A 57 -8.68 1.91 -3.55
N MET A 58 -7.62 1.32 -3.02
CA MET A 58 -6.40 1.04 -3.79
C MET A 58 -5.96 -0.39 -3.57
N TYR A 59 -5.53 -1.04 -4.65
CA TYR A 59 -5.05 -2.41 -4.65
C TYR A 59 -3.65 -2.47 -5.26
N VAL A 60 -2.74 -3.17 -4.56
CA VAL A 60 -1.46 -3.60 -5.11
C VAL A 60 -1.52 -5.10 -5.34
N ILE A 61 -1.37 -5.52 -6.60
CA ILE A 61 -1.33 -6.94 -6.98
C ILE A 61 0.14 -7.33 -7.17
N THR A 62 0.61 -8.28 -6.39
CA THR A 62 1.94 -8.87 -6.52
C THR A 62 1.84 -10.27 -7.11
N LYS A 63 2.93 -11.04 -7.16
CA LYS A 63 2.87 -12.41 -7.65
C LYS A 63 2.02 -13.30 -6.73
N ASP A 64 2.25 -13.17 -5.43
CA ASP A 64 1.74 -14.11 -4.43
C ASP A 64 0.57 -13.52 -3.61
N PHE A 65 0.45 -12.19 -3.57
CA PHE A 65 -0.53 -11.50 -2.73
C PHE A 65 -1.24 -10.36 -3.46
N SER A 66 -2.45 -10.06 -3.00
CA SER A 66 -3.10 -8.78 -3.22
C SER A 66 -3.19 -8.01 -1.91
N TYR A 67 -2.79 -6.74 -1.94
CA TYR A 67 -2.92 -5.81 -0.84
C TYR A 67 -4.01 -4.80 -1.14
N SER A 68 -4.79 -4.41 -0.14
CA SER A 68 -5.81 -3.38 -0.32
C SER A 68 -5.89 -2.41 0.85
N ILE A 69 -6.26 -1.18 0.53
CA ILE A 69 -6.66 -0.15 1.49
C ILE A 69 -7.99 0.46 1.07
N LYS A 70 -8.83 0.80 2.05
CA LYS A 70 -10.13 1.42 1.83
C LYS A 70 -10.32 2.68 2.67
N ARG A 71 -10.76 3.75 2.01
CA ARG A 71 -11.09 5.00 2.69
C ARG A 71 -12.37 4.82 3.53
N PRO A 72 -12.37 5.17 4.83
CA PRO A 72 -13.54 5.00 5.72
C PRO A 72 -14.67 6.04 5.46
N GLY A 73 -14.36 7.11 4.72
CA GLY A 73 -15.30 8.15 4.32
C GLY A 73 -14.53 9.30 3.69
N ILE A 74 -13.70 9.95 4.49
CA ILE A 74 -12.58 10.82 4.10
C ILE A 74 -11.32 10.21 4.73
N TRP A 75 -10.15 10.39 4.11
CA TRP A 75 -8.90 9.98 4.73
C TRP A 75 -8.66 10.75 6.03
N PRO A 76 -8.51 10.09 7.19
CA PRO A 76 -8.23 10.75 8.47
C PRO A 76 -6.74 11.06 8.65
N ILE A 77 -5.98 11.12 7.54
CA ILE A 77 -4.53 11.25 7.52
C ILE A 77 -4.21 12.52 6.74
N ASP A 78 -3.41 13.39 7.36
CA ASP A 78 -2.64 14.39 6.66
C ASP A 78 -1.18 13.92 6.60
N ILE A 79 -0.69 13.60 5.41
CA ILE A 79 0.65 13.03 5.23
C ILE A 79 1.77 14.04 5.50
N GLU A 80 1.46 15.34 5.50
CA GLU A 80 2.39 16.41 5.83
C GLU A 80 2.40 16.74 7.32
N ASP A 81 1.39 16.27 8.07
CA ASP A 81 1.30 16.51 9.50
C ASP A 81 2.44 15.82 10.28
N ARG A 82 2.91 16.51 11.32
CA ARG A 82 3.97 16.02 12.19
C ARG A 82 3.58 14.72 12.90
N THR A 83 2.32 14.57 13.30
CA THR A 83 1.82 13.36 13.97
C THR A 83 1.92 12.17 13.04
N THR A 84 1.51 12.33 11.79
CA THR A 84 1.59 11.28 10.77
C THR A 84 3.02 10.82 10.54
N ASN A 85 3.97 11.77 10.47
CA ASN A 85 5.39 11.44 10.36
C ASN A 85 5.92 10.68 11.59
N ILE A 86 5.48 11.02 12.80
CA ILE A 86 5.83 10.31 14.04
C ILE A 86 5.25 8.89 14.02
N VAL A 87 3.98 8.73 13.65
CA VAL A 87 3.31 7.42 13.57
C VAL A 87 4.03 6.54 12.55
N LEU A 88 4.30 7.05 11.34
CA LEU A 88 5.03 6.32 10.31
C LEU A 88 6.44 5.90 10.78
N SER A 89 7.17 6.78 11.47
CA SER A 89 8.49 6.47 12.02
C SER A 89 8.42 5.37 13.08
N LYS A 90 7.44 5.44 13.99
CA LYS A 90 7.20 4.39 14.99
C LYS A 90 6.83 3.05 14.34
N SER A 91 5.92 3.06 13.36
CA SER A 91 5.55 1.85 12.61
C SER A 91 6.77 1.22 11.93
N LYS A 92 7.67 2.03 11.36
CA LYS A 92 8.96 1.54 10.82
C LYS A 92 9.83 0.89 11.89
N SER A 93 10.01 1.52 13.05
CA SER A 93 10.82 0.95 14.14
C SER A 93 10.26 -0.40 14.59
N ILE A 94 8.97 -0.46 14.89
CA ILE A 94 8.29 -1.67 15.37
C ILE A 94 8.34 -2.78 14.29
N ALA A 95 8.09 -2.43 13.02
CA ALA A 95 8.16 -3.40 11.93
C ALA A 95 9.57 -4.00 11.78
N ASN A 96 10.64 -3.20 11.92
CA ASN A 96 12.00 -3.74 11.89
C ASN A 96 12.26 -4.70 13.05
N GLU A 97 11.87 -4.34 14.28
CA GLU A 97 12.04 -5.21 15.46
C GLU A 97 11.29 -6.54 15.31
N VAL A 98 10.04 -6.50 14.82
CA VAL A 98 9.23 -7.70 14.56
C VAL A 98 9.90 -8.58 13.52
N VAL A 99 10.30 -8.02 12.38
CA VAL A 99 10.88 -8.80 11.28
C VAL A 99 12.27 -9.35 11.64
N ASP A 100 13.10 -8.58 12.33
CA ASP A 100 14.42 -9.05 12.78
C ASP A 100 14.27 -10.22 13.76
N LYS A 101 13.26 -10.19 14.63
CA LYS A 101 12.92 -11.31 15.50
C LYS A 101 12.48 -12.54 14.69
N MET A 102 11.59 -12.38 13.71
CA MET A 102 11.14 -13.48 12.84
C MET A 102 12.30 -14.13 12.08
N ILE A 103 13.26 -13.33 11.59
CA ILE A 103 14.49 -13.83 10.94
C ILE A 103 15.34 -14.61 11.94
N SER A 104 15.54 -14.09 13.16
CA SER A 104 16.32 -14.76 14.20
C SER A 104 15.71 -16.11 14.63
N GLN A 105 14.40 -16.25 14.44
CA GLN A 105 13.63 -17.45 14.75
C GLN A 105 13.46 -18.37 13.52
N PHE A 106 14.07 -18.06 12.38
CA PHE A 106 13.95 -18.80 11.12
C PHE A 106 12.51 -18.95 10.60
N GLU A 107 11.61 -18.05 10.99
CA GLU A 107 10.21 -18.04 10.51
C GLU A 107 10.11 -17.52 9.07
N ILE A 108 11.06 -16.66 8.68
CA ILE A 108 11.16 -16.05 7.34
C ILE A 108 12.61 -16.02 6.87
N GLY A 109 12.81 -16.02 5.55
CA GLY A 109 14.13 -15.85 4.95
C GLY A 109 14.57 -14.38 4.90
N VAL A 110 15.88 -14.15 4.87
CA VAL A 110 16.46 -12.79 4.71
C VAL A 110 16.01 -12.15 3.39
N ASN A 111 15.78 -12.95 2.35
CA ASN A 111 15.32 -12.49 1.05
C ASN A 111 13.91 -11.88 1.08
N ASP A 112 13.08 -12.26 2.06
CA ASP A 112 11.70 -11.76 2.20
C ASP A 112 11.62 -10.54 3.14
N LYS A 113 12.74 -10.17 3.78
CA LYS A 113 12.81 -9.14 4.82
C LYS A 113 12.14 -7.85 4.41
N GLU A 114 12.47 -7.32 3.23
CA GLU A 114 11.98 -6.02 2.78
C GLU A 114 10.45 -6.03 2.60
N ALA A 115 9.91 -6.98 1.84
CA ALA A 115 8.47 -7.09 1.59
C ALA A 115 7.67 -7.22 2.90
N ILE A 116 8.20 -8.00 3.85
CA ILE A 116 7.56 -8.23 5.14
C ILE A 116 7.66 -6.99 6.05
N ILE A 117 8.77 -6.24 6.02
CA ILE A 117 8.87 -4.94 6.72
C ILE A 117 7.80 -3.98 6.20
N PHE A 118 7.69 -3.82 4.88
CA PHE A 118 6.68 -2.93 4.31
C PHE A 118 5.26 -3.36 4.70
N HIS A 119 4.98 -4.67 4.71
CA HIS A 119 3.70 -5.19 5.16
C HIS A 119 3.38 -4.78 6.60
N TYR A 120 4.32 -4.99 7.54
CA TYR A 120 4.11 -4.63 8.94
C TYR A 120 4.06 -3.12 9.18
N ILE A 121 4.82 -2.31 8.42
CA ILE A 121 4.71 -0.85 8.47
C ILE A 121 3.25 -0.44 8.23
N TRP A 122 2.61 -0.99 7.20
CA TRP A 122 1.24 -0.65 6.87
C TRP A 122 0.22 -1.20 7.84
N ILE A 123 0.42 -2.41 8.39
CA ILE A 123 -0.41 -2.91 9.49
C ILE A 123 -0.44 -1.90 10.64
N PHE A 124 0.74 -1.54 11.18
CA PHE A 124 0.80 -0.66 12.35
C PHE A 124 0.35 0.77 12.05
N PHE A 125 0.69 1.28 10.86
CA PHE A 125 0.30 2.61 10.46
C PHE A 125 -1.22 2.72 10.28
N PHE A 126 -1.86 1.80 9.57
CA PHE A 126 -3.30 1.86 9.32
C PHE A 126 -4.14 1.49 10.54
N ASP A 127 -3.66 0.60 11.41
CA ASP A 127 -4.29 0.30 12.69
C ASP A 127 -4.43 1.56 13.56
N TYR A 128 -3.39 2.40 13.63
CA TYR A 128 -3.43 3.67 14.37
C TYR A 128 -4.57 4.59 13.89
N TYR A 129 -4.80 4.65 12.58
CA TYR A 129 -5.84 5.47 11.96
C TYR A 129 -7.19 4.75 11.81
N LYS A 130 -7.30 3.48 12.25
CA LYS A 130 -8.48 2.62 12.07
C LYS A 130 -8.91 2.52 10.61
N ILE A 131 -7.93 2.32 9.72
CA ILE A 131 -8.14 2.13 8.29
C ILE A 131 -7.96 0.65 7.97
N ASP A 132 -8.87 0.11 7.18
CA ASP A 132 -8.78 -1.28 6.74
C ASP A 132 -7.60 -1.45 5.78
N TYR A 133 -6.63 -2.26 6.20
CA TYR A 133 -5.55 -2.78 5.38
C TYR A 133 -5.66 -4.31 5.33
N GLU A 134 -5.76 -4.85 4.11
CA GLU A 134 -5.90 -6.29 3.92
C GLU A 134 -4.75 -6.83 3.06
N ARG A 135 -4.23 -7.99 3.44
CA ARG A 135 -3.40 -8.84 2.59
C ARG A 135 -4.13 -10.15 2.33
N LYS A 136 -4.27 -10.52 1.07
CA LYS A 136 -4.88 -11.78 0.64
C LYS A 136 -3.90 -12.55 -0.22
N GLU A 137 -3.66 -13.82 0.11
CA GLU A 137 -2.85 -14.73 -0.71
C GLU A 137 -3.64 -15.13 -1.96
N HIS A 138 -2.95 -15.17 -3.10
CA HIS A 138 -3.53 -15.70 -4.32
C HIS A 138 -3.75 -17.21 -4.17
N SER A 139 -4.96 -17.67 -4.52
CA SER A 139 -5.23 -19.10 -4.59
C SER A 139 -4.22 -19.74 -5.53
N LYS A 140 -3.42 -20.69 -5.01
CA LYS A 140 -2.62 -21.56 -5.88
C LYS A 140 -3.63 -22.31 -6.74
N ASN A 141 -3.63 -22.08 -8.05
CA ASN A 141 -4.34 -22.95 -8.97
C ASN A 141 -3.69 -24.33 -8.82
N ILE A 142 -4.37 -25.23 -8.11
CA ILE A 142 -4.05 -26.66 -8.04
C ILE A 142 -4.56 -27.30 -9.32
#